data_AF-A0A7W5C699-F1
#
_entry.id   AF-A0A7W5C699-F1
#
_cell.length_a   1.000
_cell.length_b   1.000
_cell.length_c   1.000
_cell.angle_alpha   90.00
_cell.angle_beta   90.00
_cell.angle_gamma   90.00
#
_symmetry.space_group_name_H-M   'P 1'
#
loop_
_entity.id
_entity.type
_entity.pdbx_description
1 polymer ?
#
loop_
_entity_poly.entity_id
_entity_poly.type
_entity_poly.pdbx_seq_one_letter_code
_entity_poly.pdbx_strand_id
1 'polypeptide(L)'
;MIECPWCSNQVILDGTICPECKHEVMPEHLDSNATDQDQSLNHSDIHLLDLGKETIIANHYTCVKCRHTECDIDEIATTGAGLSKLFNVQYHHYLFVSCTQCGYVEIYNPMYLSQLTGGNHVNEED
;
A
#
# COMPACT_ATOMS: atom_id res chain seq x y z
N MET A 1 30.76 -10.33 -14.42
CA MET A 1 30.16 -8.99 -14.35
C MET A 1 28.67 -9.20 -14.30
N ILE A 2 27.99 -8.64 -13.30
CA ILE A 2 26.55 -8.79 -13.10
C ILE A 2 25.87 -7.44 -13.32
N GLU A 3 24.61 -7.44 -13.71
CA GLU A 3 23.82 -6.22 -13.67
C GLU A 3 23.39 -5.96 -12.22
N CYS A 4 23.77 -4.80 -11.68
CA CYS A 4 23.39 -4.43 -10.33
C CYS A 4 21.88 -4.15 -10.29
N PRO A 5 21.09 -4.83 -9.44
CA PRO A 5 19.64 -4.62 -9.37
C PRO A 5 19.24 -3.22 -8.89
N TRP A 6 20.19 -2.48 -8.31
CA TRP A 6 19.95 -1.16 -7.74
C TRP A 6 20.21 -0.01 -8.72
N CYS A 7 21.17 -0.17 -9.63
CA CYS A 7 21.56 0.91 -10.56
C CYS A 7 21.59 0.49 -12.03
N SER A 8 21.28 -0.77 -12.34
CA SER A 8 21.28 -1.37 -13.68
C SER A 8 22.61 -1.25 -14.44
N ASN A 9 23.69 -0.88 -13.76
CA ASN A 9 25.03 -0.89 -14.35
C ASN A 9 25.63 -2.29 -14.29
N GLN A 10 26.40 -2.63 -15.31
CA GLN A 10 27.21 -3.84 -15.32
C GLN A 10 28.47 -3.64 -14.47
N VAL A 11 28.57 -4.38 -13.37
CA VAL A 11 29.63 -4.19 -12.36
C VAL A 11 30.26 -5.51 -11.93
N ILE A 12 31.44 -5.41 -11.31
CA ILE A 12 32.06 -6.49 -10.55
C ILE A 12 31.94 -6.07 -9.09
N LEU A 13 31.23 -6.85 -8.28
CA LEU A 13 31.03 -6.53 -6.87
C LEU A 13 32.35 -6.65 -6.11
N ASP A 14 32.54 -5.78 -5.13
CA ASP A 14 33.56 -5.91 -4.09
C ASP A 14 32.93 -6.63 -2.89
N GLY A 15 33.10 -7.95 -2.85
CA GLY A 15 32.31 -8.82 -1.97
C GLY A 15 30.84 -8.84 -2.38
N THR A 16 29.96 -8.32 -1.53
CA THR A 16 28.54 -8.12 -1.83
C THR A 16 28.23 -6.70 -2.29
N ILE A 17 29.21 -5.77 -2.37
CA ILE A 17 28.93 -4.35 -2.57
C ILE A 17 29.17 -3.92 -4.02
N CYS A 18 28.21 -3.20 -4.61
CA CYS A 18 28.36 -2.60 -5.93
C CYS A 18 29.30 -1.39 -5.87
N PRO A 19 30.37 -1.31 -6.69
CA PRO A 19 31.32 -0.19 -6.64
C PRO A 19 30.74 1.13 -7.15
N GLU A 20 29.72 1.08 -8.02
CA GLU A 20 29.10 2.26 -8.63
C GLU A 20 28.12 2.95 -7.68
N CYS A 21 27.18 2.17 -7.10
CA CYS A 21 26.14 2.72 -6.23
C CYS A 21 26.38 2.46 -4.74
N LYS A 22 27.44 1.72 -4.38
CA LYS A 22 27.84 1.37 -3.01
C LYS A 22 26.78 0.60 -2.20
N HIS A 23 25.82 -0.03 -2.88
CA HIS A 23 24.79 -0.85 -2.26
C HIS A 23 25.23 -2.30 -2.15
N GLU A 24 24.84 -2.93 -1.05
CA GLU A 24 24.94 -4.37 -0.89
C GLU A 24 23.95 -5.08 -1.83
N VAL A 25 24.44 -6.10 -2.51
CA VAL A 25 23.76 -6.96 -3.47
C VAL A 25 23.73 -8.34 -2.85
N MET A 26 22.56 -8.74 -2.36
CA MET A 26 22.40 -10.01 -1.68
C MET A 26 22.51 -11.19 -2.67
N PRO A 27 23.26 -12.27 -2.33
CA PRO A 27 23.54 -13.38 -3.26
C PRO A 27 22.31 -14.17 -3.71
N GLU A 28 21.25 -14.22 -2.92
CA GLU A 28 20.02 -14.97 -3.20
C GLU A 28 19.23 -14.50 -4.43
N HIS A 29 19.59 -13.35 -5.02
CA HIS A 29 19.02 -12.86 -6.27
C HIS A 29 19.99 -12.95 -7.46
N LEU A 30 21.16 -13.56 -7.29
CA LEU A 30 22.19 -13.69 -8.33
C LEU A 30 22.20 -15.06 -9.02
N ASP A 31 21.53 -16.07 -8.45
CA ASP A 31 21.47 -17.41 -9.01
C ASP A 31 20.17 -17.63 -9.81
N SER A 32 20.21 -17.37 -11.12
CA SER A 32 19.12 -17.71 -12.05
C SER A 32 19.14 -19.17 -12.54
N ASN A 33 19.71 -20.11 -11.78
CA ASN A 33 19.85 -21.51 -12.21
C ASN A 33 19.48 -22.54 -11.12
N ALA A 34 18.33 -22.35 -10.47
CA ALA A 34 17.69 -23.41 -9.72
C ALA A 34 16.18 -23.42 -10.05
N THR A 35 15.84 -24.33 -10.98
CA THR A 35 14.58 -25.08 -11.12
C THR A 35 13.26 -24.40 -10.76
N ASP A 36 12.36 -24.33 -11.75
CA ASP A 36 10.92 -24.13 -11.59
C ASP A 36 10.37 -24.85 -10.34
N GLN A 37 10.14 -24.08 -9.28
CA GLN A 37 9.10 -24.36 -8.31
C GLN A 37 8.33 -23.08 -8.11
N ASP A 38 7.13 -23.10 -8.68
CA ASP A 38 5.97 -22.31 -8.29
C ASP A 38 5.93 -22.19 -6.76
N GLN A 39 6.47 -21.08 -6.24
CA GLN A 39 6.33 -20.68 -4.85
C GLN A 39 5.64 -19.33 -4.87
N SER A 40 4.31 -19.42 -4.90
CA SER A 40 3.40 -18.47 -4.30
C SER A 40 4.11 -17.68 -3.19
N LEU A 41 4.38 -16.41 -3.46
CA LEU A 41 4.71 -15.47 -2.40
C LEU A 41 3.51 -15.44 -1.46
N ASN A 42 3.70 -16.03 -0.28
CA ASN A 42 2.76 -16.02 0.83
C ASN A 42 2.62 -14.58 1.33
N HIS A 43 1.78 -13.79 0.68
CA HIS A 43 1.31 -12.51 1.22
C HIS A 43 -0.03 -12.75 1.95
N SER A 44 -0.02 -13.65 2.93
CA SER A 44 -1.24 -14.05 3.66
C SER A 44 -1.43 -13.31 5.00
N ASP A 45 -0.70 -12.23 5.28
CA ASP A 45 -0.84 -11.46 6.54
C ASP A 45 -1.30 -10.00 6.36
N ILE A 46 -1.98 -9.65 5.27
CA ILE A 46 -2.79 -8.42 5.20
C ILE A 46 -4.08 -8.72 4.43
N HIS A 47 -5.05 -9.42 5.03
CA HIS A 47 -6.38 -9.51 4.41
C HIS A 47 -7.52 -9.98 5.33
N LEU A 48 -7.75 -9.35 6.49
CA LEU A 48 -8.99 -9.60 7.25
C LEU A 48 -9.57 -8.42 8.04
N LEU A 49 -8.94 -7.23 8.01
CA LEU A 49 -9.45 -6.01 8.66
C LEU A 49 -9.96 -4.94 7.67
N ASP A 50 -9.86 -5.18 6.35
CA ASP A 50 -10.18 -4.19 5.31
C ASP A 50 -11.65 -4.12 4.87
N LEU A 51 -12.42 -5.21 4.99
CA LEU A 51 -13.82 -5.26 4.51
C LEU A 51 -14.76 -4.25 5.19
N GLY A 52 -14.36 -3.70 6.34
CA GLY A 52 -15.20 -2.77 7.11
C GLY A 52 -15.18 -1.32 6.62
N LYS A 53 -14.02 -0.80 6.21
CA LYS A 53 -13.84 0.65 6.01
C LYS A 53 -14.51 1.14 4.73
N GLU A 54 -14.33 0.41 3.63
CA GLU A 54 -14.95 0.69 2.34
C GLU A 54 -16.48 0.70 2.47
N THR A 55 -17.02 -0.32 3.15
CA THR A 55 -18.46 -0.44 3.40
C THR A 55 -19.03 0.75 4.18
N ILE A 56 -18.32 1.23 5.22
CA ILE A 56 -18.76 2.38 6.02
C ILE A 56 -18.77 3.65 5.19
N ILE A 57 -17.71 3.89 4.43
CA ILE A 57 -17.60 5.05 3.55
C ILE A 57 -18.73 4.99 2.53
N ALA A 58 -18.89 3.87 1.81
CA ALA A 58 -19.92 3.70 0.79
C ALA A 58 -21.35 3.92 1.36
N ASN A 59 -21.64 3.41 2.56
CA ASN A 59 -22.97 3.55 3.19
C ASN A 59 -23.29 4.97 3.66
N HIS A 60 -22.27 5.79 3.95
CA HIS A 60 -22.43 7.16 4.45
C HIS A 60 -22.01 8.24 3.43
N TYR A 61 -21.64 7.84 2.22
CA TYR A 61 -21.11 8.75 1.22
C TYR A 61 -22.20 9.66 0.64
N THR A 62 -21.88 10.95 0.53
CA THR A 62 -22.68 11.91 -0.24
C THR A 62 -21.75 12.98 -0.78
N CYS A 63 -21.69 13.11 -2.11
CA CYS A 63 -20.75 14.00 -2.76
C CYS A 63 -20.96 15.47 -2.34
N VAL A 64 -19.90 16.12 -1.86
CA VAL A 64 -19.90 17.54 -1.47
C VAL A 64 -20.02 18.52 -2.66
N LYS A 65 -20.00 18.04 -3.90
CA LYS A 65 -20.21 18.85 -5.11
C LYS A 65 -21.59 18.66 -5.74
N CYS A 66 -22.02 17.42 -5.97
CA CYS A 66 -23.22 17.13 -6.77
C CYS A 66 -24.32 16.34 -6.04
N ARG A 67 -24.14 16.03 -4.75
CA ARG A 67 -25.06 15.22 -3.92
C ARG A 67 -25.30 13.78 -4.39
N HIS A 68 -24.54 13.29 -5.37
CA HIS A 68 -24.57 11.88 -5.74
C HIS A 68 -24.08 11.00 -4.58
N THR A 69 -24.68 9.83 -4.42
CA THR A 69 -24.49 8.94 -3.25
C THR A 69 -23.67 7.69 -3.58
N GLU A 70 -23.23 7.52 -4.81
CA GLU A 70 -22.32 6.43 -5.19
C GLU A 70 -20.89 6.94 -5.34
N CYS A 71 -19.95 6.12 -4.89
CA CYS A 71 -18.51 6.37 -4.96
C CYS A 71 -17.75 5.09 -5.30
N ASP A 72 -16.55 5.30 -5.85
CA ASP A 72 -15.51 4.29 -5.95
C ASP A 72 -14.43 4.55 -4.90
N ILE A 73 -13.81 3.50 -4.36
CA ILE A 73 -12.87 3.60 -3.24
C ILE A 73 -11.58 2.85 -3.61
N ASP A 74 -10.46 3.57 -3.62
CA ASP A 74 -9.14 3.01 -3.89
C ASP A 74 -8.20 3.26 -2.70
N GLU A 75 -7.47 2.24 -2.27
CA GLU A 75 -6.38 2.42 -1.31
C GLU A 75 -5.04 2.60 -2.03
N ILE A 76 -4.34 3.70 -1.71
CA ILE A 76 -3.03 4.00 -2.27
C ILE A 76 -2.00 4.05 -1.16
N ALA A 77 -0.97 3.21 -1.31
CA ALA A 77 0.28 3.32 -0.56
C ALA A 77 1.23 4.24 -1.33
N THR A 78 1.46 5.45 -0.82
CA THR A 78 2.48 6.33 -1.40
C THR A 78 3.85 5.99 -0.83
N THR A 79 4.80 5.68 -1.70
CA THR A 79 6.21 5.63 -1.30
C THR A 79 6.83 6.99 -1.58
N GLY A 80 7.34 7.66 -0.53
CA GLY A 80 8.02 8.94 -0.70
C GLY A 80 9.18 8.81 -1.71
N ALA A 81 9.18 9.66 -2.73
CA ALA A 81 10.21 9.66 -3.77
C ALA A 81 11.57 10.06 -3.17
N GLY A 82 12.55 9.15 -3.24
CA GLY A 82 13.93 9.37 -2.82
C GLY A 82 14.16 9.23 -1.31
N LEU A 83 15.21 8.48 -0.91
CA LEU A 83 15.82 8.32 0.43
C LEU A 83 14.93 8.09 1.68
N SER A 84 13.60 8.25 1.64
CA SER A 84 12.67 7.90 2.72
C SER A 84 12.60 6.40 2.98
N LYS A 85 13.14 5.58 2.08
CA LYS A 85 13.15 4.11 2.16
C LYS A 85 14.28 3.52 3.01
N LEU A 86 15.25 4.33 3.45
CA LEU A 86 16.45 3.85 4.16
C LEU A 86 16.43 4.03 5.69
N PHE A 87 15.55 4.85 6.29
CA PHE A 87 15.66 5.14 7.74
C PHE A 87 14.42 5.25 8.62
N ASN A 88 13.18 5.13 8.14
CA ASN A 88 12.06 4.76 9.01
C ASN A 88 10.83 4.48 8.16
N VAL A 89 10.24 3.30 8.30
CA VAL A 89 9.06 2.89 7.56
C VAL A 89 7.87 3.77 8.00
N GLN A 90 7.53 4.76 7.19
CA GLN A 90 6.30 5.53 7.32
C GLN A 90 5.40 5.15 6.14
N TYR A 91 4.75 3.99 6.27
CA TYR A 91 3.67 3.59 5.36
C TYR A 91 2.50 4.55 5.58
N HIS A 92 2.35 5.54 4.70
CA HIS A 92 1.15 6.36 4.66
C HIS A 92 0.18 5.75 3.65
N HIS A 93 -0.79 5.03 4.19
CA HIS A 93 -1.96 4.54 3.47
C HIS A 93 -3.01 5.63 3.42
N TYR A 94 -3.60 5.84 2.25
CA TYR A 94 -4.70 6.78 2.06
C TYR A 94 -5.81 6.11 1.26
N LEU A 95 -7.06 6.42 1.61
CA LEU A 95 -8.23 6.01 0.84
C LEU A 95 -8.66 7.18 -0.04
N PHE A 96 -8.80 6.93 -1.33
CA PHE A 96 -9.32 7.85 -2.32
C PHE A 96 -10.76 7.48 -2.59
N VAL A 97 -11.68 8.40 -2.33
CA VAL A 97 -13.12 8.19 -2.52
C VAL A 97 -13.58 9.10 -3.64
N SER A 98 -13.98 8.50 -4.75
CA SER A 98 -14.24 9.17 -6.02
C SER A 98 -15.73 9.16 -6.34
N CYS A 99 -16.33 10.32 -6.58
CA CYS A 99 -17.72 10.40 -7.04
C CYS A 99 -17.88 9.81 -8.45
N THR A 100 -18.70 8.78 -8.59
CA THR A 100 -18.96 8.12 -9.89
C THR A 100 -19.73 9.01 -10.87
N GLN A 101 -20.35 10.10 -10.41
CA GLN A 101 -21.12 11.04 -11.25
C GLN A 101 -20.31 12.26 -11.72
N CYS A 102 -19.51 12.89 -10.85
CA CYS A 102 -18.83 14.15 -11.17
C CYS A 102 -17.30 14.10 -11.08
N GLY A 103 -16.72 12.98 -10.66
CA GLY A 103 -15.27 12.80 -10.55
C GLY A 103 -14.61 13.60 -9.43
N TYR A 104 -15.37 14.24 -8.54
CA TYR A 104 -14.81 14.83 -7.33
C TYR A 104 -14.20 13.74 -6.44
N VAL A 105 -12.98 13.95 -5.97
CA VAL A 105 -12.23 12.99 -5.15
C VAL A 105 -11.94 13.61 -3.80
N GLU A 106 -12.15 12.84 -2.74
CA GLU A 106 -11.78 13.15 -1.36
C GLU A 106 -10.84 12.07 -0.83
N ILE A 107 -9.91 12.45 0.06
CA ILE A 107 -8.84 11.59 0.55
C ILE A 107 -8.97 11.44 2.06
N TYR A 108 -8.97 10.20 2.53
CA TYR A 108 -9.08 9.87 3.95
C TYR A 108 -7.83 9.18 4.47
N ASN A 109 -7.52 9.45 5.74
CA ASN A 109 -6.52 8.67 6.48
C ASN A 109 -7.24 7.50 7.19
N PRO A 110 -6.96 6.24 6.81
CA PRO A 110 -7.67 5.07 7.33
C PRO A 110 -7.47 4.84 8.83
N MET A 111 -6.44 5.42 9.46
CA MET A 111 -6.20 5.31 10.91
C MET A 111 -7.28 6.02 11.74
N TYR A 112 -7.90 7.07 11.22
CA TYR A 112 -8.93 7.83 11.93
C TYR A 112 -10.36 7.37 11.63
N LEU A 113 -10.54 6.52 10.61
CA LEU A 113 -11.85 5.96 10.23
C LEU A 113 -12.36 4.87 11.18
N SER A 114 -11.48 4.26 11.98
CA SER A 114 -11.82 3.21 12.96
C SER A 114 -12.70 3.70 14.13
N GLN A 115 -12.84 5.02 14.31
CA GLN A 115 -13.65 5.60 15.38
C GLN A 115 -15.14 5.71 15.02
N LEU A 116 -15.51 5.49 13.75
CA LEU A 116 -16.91 5.54 13.30
C LEU A 116 -17.68 4.24 13.54
N THR A 117 -17.01 3.14 13.86
CA THR A 117 -17.61 1.80 14.05
C THR A 117 -18.08 1.48 15.48
N GLY A 118 -17.78 2.33 16.46
CA GLY A 118 -18.03 2.05 17.89
C GLY A 118 -19.36 2.56 18.47
N GLY A 119 -20.31 3.00 17.64
CA GLY A 119 -21.50 3.74 18.07
C GLY A 119 -22.82 2.98 18.02
N ASN A 120 -22.88 1.69 18.36
CA ASN A 120 -24.16 1.03 18.64
C ASN A 120 -24.49 1.15 20.13
N HIS A 121 -25.18 2.23 20.50
CA HIS A 121 -26.02 2.24 21.71
C HIS A 121 -27.20 1.29 21.44
N VAL A 122 -27.12 0.06 21.94
CA VAL A 122 -28.32 -0.76 22.16
C VAL A 122 -29.00 -0.15 23.38
N ASN A 123 -30.07 0.60 23.16
CA ASN A 123 -31.03 0.88 24.22
C ASN A 123 -31.83 -0.42 24.42
N GLU A 124 -31.47 -1.19 25.45
CA GLU A 124 -32.35 -2.20 26.03
C GLU A 124 -33.14 -1.46 27.12
N GLU A 125 -34.36 -1.06 26.76
CA GLU A 125 -35.35 -0.49 27.67
C GLU A 125 -35.89 -1.61 28.59
N ASP A 126 -36.10 -1.25 29.86
CA ASP A 126 -36.68 -2.06 30.95
C ASP A 126 -38.07 -2.65 30.65
#